data_AF-A0A7S7RMK7-F1
#
_entry.id   AF-A0A7S7RMK7-F1
#
_cell.length_a   1.000
_cell.length_b   1.000
_cell.length_c   1.000
_cell.angle_alpha   90.00
_cell.angle_beta   90.00
_cell.angle_gamma   90.00
#
_symmetry.space_group_name_H-M   'P 1'
#
loop_
_entity.id
_entity.type
_entity.pdbx_description
1 polymer ?
#
loop_
_entity_poly.entity_id
_entity_poly.type
_entity_poly.pdbx_seq_one_letter_code
_entity_poly.pdbx_strand_id
1 'polypeptide(L)' 'MKRYDLRHLKTEFEPRMKEILGEHKAGEVAIFLFEIGDFSSVQKSADLVKECGYELMNSLKFNEVDWTIVVKK' A
#
# COMPACT_ATOMS: atom_id res chain seq x y z
N MET A 1 7.67 -1.66 12.23
CA MET A 1 7.48 -1.90 10.78
C MET A 1 6.70 -3.18 10.61
N LYS A 2 5.51 -3.13 9.98
CA LYS A 2 4.67 -4.31 9.70
C LYS A 2 4.52 -4.48 8.19
N ARG A 3 4.52 -5.72 7.70
CA ARG A 3 4.34 -6.04 6.27
C ARG A 3 3.00 -6.75 6.08
N TYR A 4 2.25 -6.30 5.08
CA TYR A 4 0.97 -6.87 4.67
C TYR A 4 1.03 -7.32 3.23
N ASP A 5 0.61 -8.56 2.99
CA ASP A 5 0.53 -9.15 1.65
C ASP A 5 -0.91 -9.05 1.15
N LEU A 6 -1.11 -8.22 0.14
CA LEU A 6 -2.39 -7.96 -0.52
C LEU A 6 -2.45 -8.55 -1.93
N ARG A 7 -1.46 -9.35 -2.37
CA ARG A 7 -1.44 -9.93 -3.73
C ARG A 7 -2.67 -10.76 -4.05
N HIS A 8 -3.18 -11.47 -3.06
CA HIS A 8 -4.40 -12.27 -3.17
C HIS A 8 -5.65 -11.46 -3.51
N LEU A 9 -5.64 -10.13 -3.29
CA LEU A 9 -6.76 -9.24 -3.59
C LEU A 9 -6.70 -8.64 -4.99
N LYS A 10 -5.58 -8.80 -5.71
CA LYS A 10 -5.37 -8.24 -7.07
C LYS A 10 -5.77 -6.77 -7.13
N THR A 11 -6.83 -6.41 -7.85
CA THR A 11 -7.33 -5.05 -8.04
C THR A 11 -8.24 -4.56 -6.90
N GLU A 12 -8.69 -5.44 -6.01
CA GLU A 12 -9.60 -5.13 -4.89
C GLU A 12 -8.86 -4.90 -3.56
N PHE A 13 -7.61 -4.43 -3.62
CA PHE A 13 -6.78 -4.20 -2.43
C PHE A 13 -7.16 -2.93 -1.65
N GLU A 14 -7.82 -1.96 -2.30
CA GLU A 14 -8.11 -0.62 -1.74
C GLU A 14 -8.89 -0.68 -0.40
N PRO A 15 -9.99 -1.45 -0.26
CA PRO A 15 -10.74 -1.51 1.00
C PRO A 15 -9.88 -2.06 2.14
N ARG A 16 -9.12 -3.14 1.87
CA ARG A 16 -8.28 -3.78 2.88
C ARG A 16 -7.12 -2.89 3.31
N MET A 17 -6.52 -2.18 2.36
CA MET A 17 -5.45 -1.23 2.65
C MET A 17 -5.96 -0.08 3.52
N LYS A 18 -7.16 0.43 3.24
CA LYS A 18 -7.79 1.49 4.04
C LYS A 18 -8.07 1.07 5.48
N GLU A 19 -8.58 -0.15 5.68
CA GLU A 19 -8.78 -0.71 7.03
C GLU A 19 -7.46 -0.77 7.81
N ILE A 20 -6.42 -1.33 7.19
CA ILE A 20 -5.11 -1.47 7.83
C ILE A 20 -4.51 -0.11 8.15
N LEU A 21 -4.58 0.85 7.22
CA LEU A 21 -4.17 2.22 7.47
C LEU A 21 -4.90 2.76 8.70
N GLY A 22 -6.22 2.66 8.77
CA GLY A 22 -7.02 3.13 9.91
C GLY A 22 -6.59 2.60 11.28
N GLU A 23 -6.10 1.37 11.36
CA GLU A 23 -5.62 0.73 12.59
C GLU A 23 -4.22 1.20 13.04
N HIS A 24 -3.42 1.75 12.13
CA HIS A 24 -2.04 2.16 12.43
C HIS A 24 -1.97 3.41 13.32
N LYS A 25 -1.00 3.40 14.25
CA LYS A 25 -0.71 4.53 15.16
C LYS A 25 0.35 5.45 14.57
N ALA A 26 0.38 6.71 15.01
CA ALA A 26 1.37 7.70 14.56
C ALA A 26 2.80 7.19 14.83
N GLY A 27 3.68 7.32 13.84
CA GLY A 27 5.05 6.81 13.87
C GLY A 27 5.21 5.35 13.44
N GLU A 28 4.12 4.61 13.19
CA GLU A 28 4.21 3.26 12.66
C GLU A 28 4.45 3.28 11.15
N VAL A 29 5.29 2.34 10.71
CA VAL A 29 5.59 2.09 9.29
C VAL A 29 4.90 0.80 8.86
N ALA A 30 4.15 0.87 7.76
CA ALA A 30 3.52 -0.26 7.12
C ALA A 30 4.10 -0.46 5.71
N ILE A 31 4.30 -1.72 5.34
CA ILE A 31 4.72 -2.12 4.00
C ILE A 31 3.59 -2.92 3.39
N PHE A 32 3.10 -2.48 2.24
CA PHE A 32 2.09 -3.20 1.48
C PHE A 32 2.74 -3.81 0.26
N LEU A 33 2.51 -5.11 0.05
CA LEU A 33 2.88 -5.84 -1.16
C LEU A 33 1.61 -6.17 -1.91
N PHE A 34 1.52 -5.81 -3.18
CA PHE A 34 0.40 -6.14 -4.05
C PHE A 34 0.89 -6.52 -5.45
N GLU A 35 0.05 -7.29 -6.14
CA GLU A 35 0.29 -7.71 -7.51
C GLU A 35 -0.29 -6.64 -8.43
N ILE A 36 0.55 -6.09 -9.29
CA ILE A 36 0.19 -5.12 -10.31
C ILE A 36 0.03 -5.84 -11.64
N GLY A 37 -1.18 -5.77 -12.20
CA GLY A 37 -1.40 -5.99 -13.64
C GLY A 37 -1.12 -4.73 -14.46
N ASP A 38 -1.60 -3.57 -14.00
CA ASP A 38 -1.45 -2.26 -14.64
C ASP A 38 -0.98 -1.15 -13.65
N PHE A 39 -0.27 -0.13 -14.14
CA PHE A 39 0.27 0.95 -13.28
C PHE A 39 -0.79 1.74 -12.49
N SER A 40 -2.09 1.57 -12.78
CA SER A 40 -3.19 2.26 -12.10
C SER A 40 -3.24 1.96 -10.60
N SER A 41 -2.89 0.73 -10.20
CA SER A 41 -2.92 0.29 -8.80
C SER A 41 -1.91 1.07 -7.93
N VAL A 42 -0.76 1.45 -8.48
CA VAL A 42 0.24 2.26 -7.75
C VAL A 42 -0.31 3.65 -7.47
N GLN A 43 -0.89 4.30 -8.48
CA GLN A 43 -1.46 5.64 -8.35
C GLN A 43 -2.58 5.65 -7.31
N LYS A 44 -3.53 4.71 -7.41
CA LYS A 44 -4.61 4.53 -6.43
C LYS A 44 -4.10 4.33 -5.01
N SER A 45 -3.06 3.51 -4.84
CA SER A 45 -2.46 3.28 -3.52
C SER A 45 -1.83 4.56 -2.93
N ALA A 46 -1.20 5.39 -3.77
CA ALA A 46 -0.61 6.66 -3.34
C ALA A 46 -1.70 7.68 -2.97
N ASP A 47 -2.76 7.76 -3.78
CA ASP A 47 -3.90 8.63 -3.51
C ASP A 47 -4.59 8.23 -2.19
N LEU A 48 -4.84 6.93 -1.98
CA LEU A 48 -5.43 6.41 -0.74
C LEU A 48 -4.60 6.75 0.51
N VAL A 49 -3.27 6.62 0.43
CA VAL A 49 -2.34 6.95 1.52
C VAL A 49 -2.46 8.43 1.87
N LYS A 50 -2.49 9.30 0.86
CA LYS A 50 -2.62 10.75 1.02
C LYS A 50 -4.00 11.12 1.59
N GLU A 51 -5.07 10.52 1.09
CA GLU A 51 -6.44 10.72 1.59
C GLU A 51 -6.59 10.31 3.06
N CYS A 52 -5.91 9.24 3.48
CA CYS A 52 -5.92 8.79 4.86
C CYS A 52 -5.03 9.65 5.78
N GLY A 53 -4.24 10.59 5.23
CA GLY A 53 -3.32 11.45 5.98
C GLY A 53 -2.00 10.79 6.35
N TYR A 54 -1.56 9.80 5.57
CA TYR A 54 -0.29 9.07 5.75
C TYR A 54 0.75 9.57 4.75
N GLU A 55 2.02 9.34 5.05
CA GLU A 55 3.14 9.66 4.19
C GLU A 55 3.58 8.42 3.41
N LEU A 56 3.62 8.52 2.08
CA LEU A 56 4.24 7.51 1.22
C LEU A 56 5.76 7.71 1.26
N MET A 57 6.47 6.85 1.99
CA MET A 57 7.92 6.93 2.16
C MET A 57 8.69 6.35 0.96
N ASN A 58 8.20 5.24 0.40
CA ASN A 58 8.88 4.57 -0.69
C ASN A 58 7.88 3.80 -1.56
N SER A 59 8.23 3.60 -2.82
CA SER A 59 7.46 2.86 -3.80
C SER A 59 8.44 2.11 -4.69
N LEU A 60 8.42 0.78 -4.62
CA LEU A 60 9.43 -0.09 -5.25
C LEU A 60 8.77 -1.24 -5.99
N LYS A 61 9.08 -1.32 -7.29
CA LYS A 61 8.81 -2.47 -8.14
C LYS A 61 9.73 -3.63 -7.74
N PHE A 62 9.16 -4.73 -7.25
CA PHE A 62 9.94 -5.89 -6.82
C PHE A 62 10.26 -6.83 -7.99
N ASN A 63 9.30 -7.06 -8.89
CA ASN A 63 9.50 -7.75 -10.17
C ASN A 63 8.49 -7.23 -11.21
N GLU A 64 8.28 -7.93 -12.33
CA GLU A 64 7.34 -7.47 -13.37
C GLU A 64 5.91 -7.29 -12.88
N VAL A 65 5.47 -8.11 -11.91
CA VAL A 65 4.09 -8.17 -11.40
C VAL A 65 3.96 -7.76 -9.93
N ASP A 66 5.02 -7.81 -9.13
CA ASP A 66 4.96 -7.51 -7.69
C ASP A 66 5.47 -6.11 -7.39
N TRP A 67 4.77 -5.40 -6.52
CA TRP A 67 5.15 -4.06 -6.08
C TRP A 67 4.91 -3.84 -4.61
N THR A 68 5.82 -3.06 -4.03
CA THR A 68 5.80 -2.72 -2.62
C THR A 68 5.74 -1.23 -2.43
N ILE A 69 4.91 -0.79 -1.49
CA ILE A 69 4.92 0.59 -1.00
C ILE A 69 5.19 0.59 0.49
N VAL A 70 5.94 1.58 0.93
CA VAL A 70 6.23 1.83 2.34
C VAL A 70 5.53 3.11 2.73
N VAL A 71 4.69 3.02 3.75
CA VAL A 71 3.89 4.14 4.23
C VAL A 71 4.12 4.34 5.71
N LYS A 72 3.99 5.58 6.17
CA LYS A 72 4.17 5.95 7.56
C LYS A 72 3.03 6.86 8.00
N LYS A 73 2.53 6.66 9.22
CA LYS A 73 1.61 7.59 9.87
C LYS A 73 2.36 8.67 10.64
#